data_AF-A0AB73TEX6-F1
#
_entry.id   AF-A0AB73TEX6-F1
#
_cell.length_a   1.000
_cell.length_b   1.000
_cell.length_c   1.000
_cell.angle_alpha   90.00
_cell.angle_beta   90.00
_cell.angle_gamma   90.00
#
_symmetry.space_group_name_H-M   'P 1'
#
loop_
_entity.id
_entity.type
_entity.pdbx_description
1 polymer ?
#
loop_
_entity_poly.entity_id
_entity_poly.type
_entity_poly.pdbx_seq_one_letter_code
_entity_poly.pdbx_strand_id
1 'polypeptide(L)'
;MSNQLRTSPLKRIRFAPVALLAGIFAAVLLSLSLTGTLSGFAASITNSSNTAASGTLIMQEQNANASVTCLSTDGGSVSTNAATCSTINKFGGSTTMTPGNTVNTPITIKNTGTAAASTFTLTPGATCTQSANGTSNGTATDLCAKMNLVVTSGSTTVFSGTLASFKGGAAITLPTAPAAGASVPFNFAVTLDSSAGNTYQGLAASVPMTWTFTA
;
A
#
# COMPACT_ATOMS: atom_id res chain seq x y z
N MET A 1 -45.04 96.76 24.20
CA MET A 1 -45.17 95.48 24.94
C MET A 1 -44.32 94.43 24.25
N SER A 2 -43.63 93.60 25.04
CA SER A 2 -43.09 92.27 24.71
C SER A 2 -41.82 92.21 23.81
N ASN A 3 -40.79 91.39 24.10
CA ASN A 3 -40.51 90.55 25.25
C ASN A 3 -39.00 90.23 25.33
N GLN A 4 -38.58 89.83 26.52
CA GLN A 4 -37.27 89.33 26.92
C GLN A 4 -36.76 88.13 26.10
N LEU A 5 -35.43 88.01 25.99
CA LEU A 5 -34.67 86.77 26.26
C LEU A 5 -33.17 87.12 26.34
N ARG A 6 -32.63 87.22 27.57
CA ARG A 6 -31.19 87.25 27.80
C ARG A 6 -30.69 85.81 27.93
N THR A 7 -29.89 85.37 26.97
CA THR A 7 -29.00 84.21 27.11
C THR A 7 -27.56 84.72 27.22
N SER A 8 -26.97 84.51 28.40
CA SER A 8 -25.58 84.90 28.70
C SER A 8 -24.59 84.00 27.95
N PRO A 9 -23.44 84.54 27.47
CA PRO A 9 -22.47 83.75 26.73
C PRO A 9 -21.65 82.85 27.66
N LEU A 10 -21.69 81.54 27.43
CA LEU A 10 -20.79 80.60 28.10
C LEU A 10 -19.35 80.80 27.58
N LYS A 11 -18.52 81.28 28.49
CA LYS A 11 -17.08 81.52 28.42
C LYS A 11 -16.36 80.28 27.87
N ARG A 12 -15.74 80.37 26.68
CA ARG A 12 -14.86 79.33 26.12
C ARG A 12 -13.65 79.12 27.05
N ILE A 13 -13.65 77.99 27.75
CA ILE A 13 -12.61 77.58 28.69
C ILE A 13 -11.39 77.11 27.87
N ARG A 14 -10.30 77.89 27.91
CA ARG A 14 -9.01 77.67 27.24
C ARG A 14 -8.15 76.56 27.88
N PHE A 15 -8.76 75.46 28.33
CA PHE A 15 -8.03 74.33 28.95
C PHE A 15 -8.07 73.04 28.12
N ALA A 16 -8.81 73.04 27.00
CA ALA A 16 -8.92 71.89 26.12
C ALA A 16 -7.58 71.39 25.52
N PRO A 17 -6.63 72.23 25.05
CA PRO A 17 -5.43 71.70 24.39
C PRO A 17 -4.45 71.05 25.38
N VAL A 18 -4.40 71.51 26.63
CA VAL A 18 -3.51 70.95 27.66
C VAL A 18 -4.02 69.60 28.14
N ALA A 19 -5.33 69.43 28.31
CA ALA A 19 -5.93 68.15 28.67
C ALA A 19 -5.78 67.09 27.56
N LEU A 20 -5.86 67.51 26.29
CA LEU A 20 -5.71 66.62 25.13
C LEU A 20 -4.26 66.16 24.95
N LEU A 21 -3.30 67.07 25.14
CA LEU A 21 -1.87 66.73 25.13
C LEU A 21 -1.49 65.82 26.30
N ALA A 22 -2.00 66.08 27.50
CA ALA A 22 -1.76 65.22 28.67
C ALA A 22 -2.36 63.81 28.50
N GLY A 23 -3.54 63.69 27.89
CA GLY A 23 -4.17 62.41 27.59
C GLY A 23 -3.41 61.59 26.55
N ILE A 24 -2.89 62.23 25.49
CA ILE A 24 -2.06 61.57 24.48
C ILE A 24 -0.72 61.13 25.09
N PHE A 25 -0.08 61.98 25.91
CA PHE A 25 1.16 61.62 26.59
C PHE A 25 0.98 60.46 27.58
N ALA A 26 -0.13 60.46 28.33
CA ALA A 26 -0.48 59.38 29.24
C ALA A 26 -0.81 58.08 28.48
N ALA A 27 -1.50 58.15 27.33
CA ALA A 27 -1.80 56.99 26.49
C ALA A 27 -0.55 56.40 25.82
N VAL A 28 0.42 57.24 25.42
CA VAL A 28 1.72 56.82 24.87
C VAL A 28 2.62 56.22 25.97
N LEU A 29 2.59 56.77 27.19
CA LEU A 29 3.29 56.18 28.33
C LEU A 29 2.62 54.87 28.79
N LEU A 30 1.30 54.77 28.70
CA LEU A 30 0.56 53.54 29.01
C LEU A 30 0.82 52.45 27.95
N SER A 31 0.93 52.81 26.66
CA SER A 31 1.27 51.86 25.60
C SER A 31 2.73 51.37 25.67
N LEU A 32 3.66 52.20 26.14
CA LEU A 32 5.03 51.78 26.51
C LEU A 32 5.07 50.94 27.79
N SER A 33 4.11 51.09 28.70
CA SER A 33 4.01 50.27 29.92
C SER A 33 3.37 48.89 29.71
N LEU A 34 2.63 48.69 28.61
CA LEU A 34 2.07 47.40 28.18
C LEU A 34 3.05 46.58 27.33
N THR A 35 4.13 47.21 26.86
CA THR A 35 5.39 46.53 26.54
C THR A 35 6.29 46.48 27.77
N GLY A 36 5.68 46.33 28.95
CA GLY A 36 6.35 45.88 30.14
C GLY A 36 7.07 44.58 29.82
N THR A 37 8.39 44.70 29.66
CA THR A 37 9.31 43.61 29.95
C THR A 37 8.84 43.01 31.27
N LEU A 38 8.27 41.81 31.24
CA LEU A 38 8.22 40.98 32.43
C LEU A 38 9.68 40.92 32.90
N SER A 39 10.04 41.70 33.92
CA SER A 39 11.40 41.73 34.45
C SER A 39 11.57 40.45 35.27
N GLY A 40 11.75 39.36 34.54
CA GLY A 40 12.05 38.02 34.98
C GLY A 40 12.73 37.34 33.80
N PHE A 41 13.77 36.54 34.07
CA PHE A 41 14.45 35.79 33.02
C PHE A 41 13.42 34.89 32.32
N ALA A 42 13.05 35.23 31.08
CA ALA A 42 12.15 34.45 30.25
C ALA A 42 12.95 33.84 29.09
N ALA A 43 12.86 32.52 28.94
CA ALA A 43 13.42 31.77 27.83
C ALA A 43 12.30 31.00 27.14
N SER A 44 12.29 30.99 25.81
CA SER A 44 11.32 30.25 25.00
C SER A 44 12.03 29.50 23.87
N ILE A 45 11.44 28.40 23.44
CA ILE A 45 11.91 27.57 22.33
C ILE A 45 10.73 27.32 21.40
N THR A 46 10.89 27.63 20.11
CA THR A 46 9.89 27.36 19.07
C THR A 46 10.39 26.23 18.18
N ASN A 47 9.61 25.14 18.10
CA ASN A 47 9.90 24.01 17.22
C ASN A 47 9.06 24.12 15.94
N SER A 48 9.50 24.94 14.98
CA SER A 48 8.78 25.21 13.72
C SER A 48 8.88 24.09 12.68
N SER A 49 9.69 23.07 12.94
CA SER A 49 9.96 21.97 12.01
C SER A 49 9.27 20.66 12.38
N ASN A 50 8.33 20.66 13.34
CA ASN A 50 7.67 19.43 13.75
C ASN A 50 6.78 18.88 12.63
N THR A 51 7.16 17.73 12.07
CA THR A 51 6.38 16.98 11.08
C THR A 51 6.29 15.51 11.47
N ALA A 52 5.17 14.86 11.16
CA ALA A 52 4.99 13.42 11.24
C ALA A 52 4.33 12.92 9.94
N ALA A 53 4.67 11.70 9.52
CA ALA A 53 4.13 11.07 8.31
C ALA A 53 3.85 9.58 8.54
N SER A 54 2.91 9.02 7.79
CA SER A 54 2.67 7.58 7.73
C SER A 54 3.50 6.94 6.61
N GLY A 55 3.81 5.65 6.77
CA GLY A 55 4.43 4.85 5.71
C GLY A 55 3.41 4.28 4.72
N THR A 56 3.90 3.75 3.61
CA THR A 56 3.09 3.02 2.61
C THR A 56 3.51 1.55 2.55
N LEU A 57 2.56 0.67 2.24
CA LEU A 57 2.82 -0.71 1.83
C LEU A 57 2.36 -0.85 0.38
N ILE A 58 3.26 -1.19 -0.52
CA ILE A 58 2.94 -1.36 -1.94
C ILE A 58 3.65 -2.61 -2.43
N MET A 59 2.89 -3.55 -2.97
CA MET A 59 3.43 -4.79 -3.51
C MET A 59 3.73 -4.63 -4.99
N GLN A 60 4.85 -5.18 -5.41
CA GLN A 60 5.23 -5.34 -6.80
C GLN A 60 5.48 -6.82 -7.09
N GLU A 61 4.81 -7.36 -8.10
CA GLU A 61 5.10 -8.66 -8.67
C GLU A 61 5.83 -8.51 -10.00
N GLN A 62 6.89 -9.29 -10.20
CA GLN A 62 7.67 -9.34 -11.43
C GLN A 62 7.91 -10.78 -11.89
N ASN A 63 7.90 -10.96 -13.20
CA ASN A 63 8.35 -12.20 -13.83
C ASN A 63 9.89 -12.31 -13.84
N ALA A 64 10.41 -13.49 -14.20
CA ALA A 64 11.83 -13.83 -14.18
C ALA A 64 12.78 -12.81 -14.82
N ASN A 65 12.38 -12.18 -15.92
CA ASN A 65 13.18 -11.25 -16.71
C ASN A 65 12.81 -9.78 -16.44
N ALA A 66 11.96 -9.51 -15.45
CA ALA A 66 11.43 -8.19 -15.12
C ALA A 66 10.73 -7.46 -16.28
N SER A 67 10.34 -8.17 -17.35
CA SER A 67 9.67 -7.57 -18.51
C SER A 67 8.20 -7.26 -18.24
N VAL A 68 7.60 -7.94 -17.26
CA VAL A 68 6.23 -7.73 -16.82
C VAL A 68 6.27 -7.41 -15.34
N THR A 69 5.69 -6.25 -15.02
CA THR A 69 5.54 -5.76 -13.65
C THR A 69 4.06 -5.55 -13.37
N CYS A 70 3.61 -5.92 -12.19
CA CYS A 70 2.28 -5.62 -11.68
C CYS A 70 2.41 -5.03 -10.28
N LEU A 71 1.80 -3.87 -10.03
CA LEU A 71 1.73 -3.24 -8.73
C LEU A 71 0.36 -3.45 -8.11
N SER A 72 0.30 -3.54 -6.78
CA SER A 72 -0.97 -3.54 -6.05
C SER A 72 -1.77 -2.25 -6.26
N THR A 73 -1.15 -1.17 -6.74
CA THR A 73 -1.83 0.08 -7.11
C THR A 73 -2.36 0.09 -8.54
N ASP A 74 -2.05 -0.88 -9.40
CA ASP A 74 -2.50 -0.86 -10.80
C ASP A 74 -4.02 -1.02 -10.95
N GLY A 75 -4.68 -1.58 -9.92
CA GLY A 75 -6.14 -1.64 -9.83
C GLY A 75 -6.81 -0.33 -9.37
N GLY A 76 -6.04 0.72 -9.08
CA GLY A 76 -6.55 2.01 -8.61
C GLY A 76 -5.49 2.89 -7.95
N SER A 77 -5.56 3.02 -6.62
CA SER A 77 -4.59 3.80 -5.83
C SER A 77 -4.17 3.03 -4.59
N VAL A 78 -3.24 3.59 -3.80
CA VAL A 78 -2.84 3.05 -2.50
C VAL A 78 -4.01 2.94 -1.50
N SER A 79 -5.14 3.60 -1.75
CA SER A 79 -6.35 3.48 -0.92
C SER A 79 -7.06 2.14 -1.11
N THR A 80 -6.98 1.53 -2.29
CA THR A 80 -7.53 0.19 -2.58
C THR A 80 -6.45 -0.88 -2.47
N ASN A 81 -5.25 -0.57 -2.95
CA ASN A 81 -4.03 -1.38 -2.85
C ASN A 81 -4.22 -2.88 -3.19
N ALA A 82 -5.01 -3.15 -4.21
CA ALA A 82 -5.24 -4.48 -4.76
C ALA A 82 -5.30 -4.40 -6.28
N ALA A 83 -4.71 -5.39 -6.95
CA ALA A 83 -4.69 -5.49 -8.42
C ALA A 83 -4.79 -6.96 -8.86
N THR A 84 -5.29 -7.17 -10.08
CA THR A 84 -5.35 -8.50 -10.71
C THR A 84 -4.29 -8.60 -11.80
N CYS A 85 -3.22 -9.34 -11.52
CA CYS A 85 -2.09 -9.50 -12.44
C CYS A 85 -2.34 -10.69 -13.40
N SER A 86 -2.93 -10.43 -14.58
CA SER A 86 -3.26 -11.48 -15.57
C SER A 86 -2.09 -11.88 -16.48
N THR A 87 -1.03 -11.08 -16.55
CA THR A 87 0.09 -11.24 -17.50
C THR A 87 1.25 -12.08 -16.96
N ILE A 88 1.31 -12.32 -15.64
CA ILE A 88 2.35 -13.13 -15.00
C ILE A 88 1.76 -14.50 -14.65
N ASN A 89 2.01 -15.50 -15.50
CA ASN A 89 1.57 -16.86 -15.24
C ASN A 89 2.60 -17.63 -14.41
N LYS A 90 2.27 -17.94 -13.15
CA LYS A 90 3.18 -18.63 -12.22
C LYS A 90 3.34 -20.12 -12.50
N PHE A 91 2.47 -20.72 -13.31
CA PHE A 91 2.57 -22.13 -13.72
C PHE A 91 3.28 -22.29 -15.08
N GLY A 92 3.87 -21.22 -15.61
CA GLY A 92 4.59 -21.23 -16.88
C GLY A 92 3.72 -21.03 -18.11
N GLY A 93 2.41 -20.88 -17.94
CA GLY A 93 1.47 -20.73 -19.06
C GLY A 93 1.00 -22.06 -19.64
N SER A 94 0.27 -21.96 -20.76
CA SER A 94 0.05 -23.12 -21.61
C SER A 94 1.39 -23.54 -22.21
N THR A 95 1.80 -24.78 -21.94
CA THR A 95 3.08 -25.34 -22.38
C THR A 95 2.86 -26.74 -22.95
N THR A 96 3.85 -27.26 -23.68
CA THR A 96 3.84 -28.63 -24.24
C THR A 96 4.45 -29.62 -23.25
N MET A 97 3.92 -29.69 -22.02
CA MET A 97 4.41 -30.65 -21.01
C MET A 97 4.08 -32.09 -21.44
N THR A 98 5.07 -32.97 -21.36
CA THR A 98 4.85 -34.42 -21.41
C THR A 98 4.91 -35.02 -20.01
N PRO A 99 4.36 -36.22 -19.78
CA PRO A 99 4.39 -36.86 -18.46
C PRO A 99 5.81 -36.94 -17.89
N GLY A 100 5.97 -36.56 -16.63
CA GLY A 100 7.26 -36.47 -15.93
C GLY A 100 8.02 -35.15 -16.11
N ASN A 101 7.61 -34.28 -17.06
CA ASN A 101 8.28 -33.00 -17.26
C ASN A 101 7.91 -32.00 -16.16
N THR A 102 8.89 -31.20 -15.77
CA THR A 102 8.73 -30.07 -14.84
C THR A 102 8.97 -28.75 -15.56
N VAL A 103 8.11 -27.77 -15.31
CA VAL A 103 8.28 -26.38 -15.73
C VAL A 103 8.54 -25.53 -14.49
N ASN A 104 9.67 -24.82 -14.49
CA ASN A 104 10.06 -23.91 -13.43
C ASN A 104 9.76 -22.47 -13.85
N THR A 105 9.01 -21.76 -13.01
CA THR A 105 8.68 -20.36 -13.23
C THR A 105 9.13 -19.52 -12.04
N PRO A 106 10.25 -18.79 -12.17
CA PRO A 106 10.69 -17.87 -11.14
C PRO A 106 9.91 -16.54 -11.24
N ILE A 107 9.56 -16.00 -10.08
CA ILE A 107 8.96 -14.68 -9.91
C ILE A 107 9.64 -13.95 -8.75
N THR A 108 9.44 -12.64 -8.68
CA THR A 108 9.89 -11.83 -7.53
C THR A 108 8.72 -11.02 -7.00
N ILE A 109 8.55 -11.02 -5.68
CA ILE A 109 7.62 -10.14 -4.98
C ILE A 109 8.43 -9.12 -4.17
N LYS A 110 8.16 -7.82 -4.37
CA LYS A 110 8.87 -6.73 -3.72
C LYS A 110 7.91 -5.83 -2.94
N ASN A 111 8.34 -5.35 -1.78
CA ASN A 111 7.70 -4.24 -1.10
C ASN A 111 8.33 -2.93 -1.59
N THR A 112 7.62 -2.18 -2.41
CA THR A 112 8.05 -0.87 -2.94
C THR A 112 7.61 0.30 -2.07
N GLY A 113 6.86 0.03 -1.00
CA GLY A 113 6.46 1.02 -0.01
C GLY A 113 7.59 1.44 0.92
N THR A 114 7.25 2.32 1.86
CA THR A 114 8.17 2.87 2.87
C THR A 114 8.06 2.20 4.24
N ALA A 115 6.98 1.45 4.50
CA ALA A 115 6.81 0.64 5.71
C ALA A 115 7.22 -0.82 5.46
N ALA A 116 7.74 -1.50 6.49
CA ALA A 116 7.99 -2.94 6.42
C ALA A 116 6.66 -3.73 6.54
N ALA A 117 6.55 -4.85 5.83
CA ALA A 117 5.47 -5.79 6.06
C ALA A 117 5.76 -6.61 7.34
N SER A 118 4.78 -6.73 8.23
CA SER A 118 4.82 -7.61 9.40
C SER A 118 4.41 -9.04 9.06
N THR A 119 3.50 -9.22 8.10
CA THR A 119 3.15 -10.55 7.57
C THR A 119 3.15 -10.57 6.05
N PHE A 120 3.42 -11.75 5.50
CA PHE A 120 3.37 -12.02 4.08
C PHE A 120 2.78 -13.41 3.85
N THR A 121 1.67 -13.48 3.12
CA THR A 121 0.95 -14.73 2.85
C THR A 121 0.66 -14.95 1.38
N LEU A 122 0.53 -16.22 1.00
CA LEU A 122 0.01 -16.69 -0.28
C LEU A 122 -1.27 -17.49 -0.03
N THR A 123 -2.39 -17.00 -0.55
CA THR A 123 -3.68 -17.68 -0.44
C THR A 123 -4.06 -18.30 -1.78
N PRO A 124 -4.18 -19.63 -1.87
CA PRO A 124 -4.71 -20.28 -3.06
C PRO A 124 -6.18 -19.93 -3.28
N GLY A 125 -6.58 -19.78 -4.53
CA GLY A 125 -7.96 -19.58 -4.91
C GLY A 125 -8.80 -20.83 -4.70
N ALA A 126 -10.12 -20.66 -4.57
CA ALA A 126 -11.04 -21.73 -4.18
C ALA A 126 -11.13 -22.88 -5.20
N THR A 127 -10.79 -22.63 -6.47
CA THR A 127 -11.01 -23.59 -7.56
C THR A 127 -9.71 -23.88 -8.32
N CYS A 128 -9.62 -25.12 -8.80
CA CYS A 128 -8.71 -25.48 -9.88
C CYS A 128 -9.58 -25.75 -11.10
N THR A 129 -9.42 -24.94 -12.14
CA THR A 129 -10.16 -25.08 -13.39
C THR A 129 -9.31 -25.86 -14.38
N GLN A 130 -9.92 -26.83 -15.04
CA GLN A 130 -9.32 -27.52 -16.17
C GLN A 130 -9.96 -27.02 -17.46
N SER A 131 -9.16 -26.81 -18.50
CA SER A 131 -9.63 -26.40 -19.83
C SER A 131 -8.90 -27.14 -20.94
N ALA A 132 -9.44 -27.10 -22.15
CA ALA A 132 -8.71 -27.54 -23.33
C ALA A 132 -7.57 -26.55 -23.65
N ASN A 133 -6.47 -27.08 -24.14
CA ASN A 133 -5.30 -26.35 -24.58
C ASN A 133 -5.13 -26.49 -26.10
N GLY A 134 -6.01 -25.82 -26.83
CA GLY A 134 -6.11 -25.94 -28.29
C GLY A 134 -7.30 -26.80 -28.71
N THR A 135 -7.31 -27.22 -29.98
CA THR A 135 -8.44 -27.92 -30.62
C THR A 135 -8.43 -29.43 -30.44
N SER A 136 -7.28 -30.01 -30.09
CA SER A 136 -7.12 -31.44 -29.84
C SER A 136 -6.78 -31.66 -28.37
N ASN A 137 -7.69 -32.30 -27.64
CA ASN A 137 -7.53 -32.55 -26.22
C ASN A 137 -8.14 -33.90 -25.82
N GLY A 138 -7.61 -34.47 -24.75
CA GLY A 138 -8.15 -35.66 -24.12
C GLY A 138 -9.41 -35.35 -23.31
N THR A 139 -9.93 -36.39 -22.66
CA THR A 139 -11.24 -36.39 -21.99
C THR A 139 -11.18 -36.50 -20.47
N ALA A 140 -9.98 -36.58 -19.89
CA ALA A 140 -9.83 -36.62 -18.43
C ALA A 140 -10.42 -35.35 -17.79
N THR A 141 -10.89 -35.45 -16.54
CA THR A 141 -11.53 -34.34 -15.82
C THR A 141 -10.83 -34.00 -14.50
N ASP A 142 -9.72 -34.67 -14.21
CA ASP A 142 -8.99 -34.63 -12.95
C ASP A 142 -7.53 -34.18 -13.14
N LEU A 143 -7.20 -33.40 -14.18
CA LEU A 143 -5.84 -32.92 -14.43
C LEU A 143 -5.22 -32.21 -13.23
N CYS A 144 -6.01 -31.48 -12.44
CA CYS A 144 -5.54 -30.82 -11.22
C CYS A 144 -4.92 -31.80 -10.20
N ALA A 145 -5.37 -33.05 -10.16
CA ALA A 145 -4.80 -34.09 -9.31
C ALA A 145 -3.55 -34.74 -9.95
N LYS A 146 -3.33 -34.55 -11.25
CA LYS A 146 -2.15 -35.03 -12.01
C LYS A 146 -1.07 -33.97 -12.21
N MET A 147 -1.30 -32.74 -11.76
CA MET A 147 -0.29 -31.68 -11.77
C MET A 147 0.24 -31.47 -10.37
N ASN A 148 1.51 -31.82 -10.17
CA ASN A 148 2.23 -31.57 -8.93
C ASN A 148 2.79 -30.15 -8.94
N LEU A 149 2.65 -29.45 -7.82
CA LEU A 149 3.16 -28.11 -7.59
C LEU A 149 4.09 -28.12 -6.38
N VAL A 150 5.29 -27.59 -6.60
CA VAL A 150 6.22 -27.23 -5.53
C VAL A 150 6.49 -25.73 -5.62
N VAL A 151 6.27 -25.02 -4.51
CA VAL A 151 6.58 -23.60 -4.39
C VAL A 151 7.73 -23.45 -3.41
N THR A 152 8.80 -22.79 -3.84
CA THR A 152 9.97 -22.50 -3.00
C THR A 152 10.25 -21.02 -2.93
N SER A 153 10.75 -20.54 -1.79
CA SER A 153 11.38 -19.23 -1.65
C SER A 153 12.81 -19.41 -1.17
N GLY A 154 13.79 -19.10 -2.03
CA GLY A 154 15.18 -19.51 -1.81
C GLY A 154 15.27 -21.04 -1.65
N SER A 155 15.83 -21.49 -0.53
CA SER A 155 15.95 -22.91 -0.17
C SER A 155 14.72 -23.48 0.58
N THR A 156 13.74 -22.64 0.93
CA THR A 156 12.60 -23.06 1.75
C THR A 156 11.42 -23.49 0.88
N THR A 157 10.94 -24.72 1.09
CA THR A 157 9.68 -25.18 0.49
C THR A 157 8.51 -24.57 1.23
N VAL A 158 7.73 -23.77 0.52
CA VAL A 158 6.51 -23.10 1.00
C VAL A 158 5.29 -24.00 0.82
N PHE A 159 5.25 -24.75 -0.29
CA PHE A 159 4.19 -25.70 -0.58
C PHE A 159 4.73 -26.87 -1.40
N SER A 160 4.19 -28.06 -1.16
CA SER A 160 4.43 -29.26 -1.97
C SER A 160 3.17 -30.11 -1.99
N GLY A 161 2.61 -30.37 -3.17
CA GLY A 161 1.39 -31.15 -3.32
C GLY A 161 0.89 -31.15 -4.76
N THR A 162 -0.38 -31.47 -4.97
CA THR A 162 -1.04 -31.33 -6.29
C THR A 162 -1.74 -29.99 -6.40
N LEU A 163 -2.11 -29.57 -7.61
CA LEU A 163 -3.00 -28.41 -7.78
C LEU A 163 -4.37 -28.67 -7.13
N ALA A 164 -4.81 -29.92 -7.07
CA ALA A 164 -6.04 -30.32 -6.38
C ALA A 164 -5.96 -30.12 -4.85
N SER A 165 -4.80 -30.33 -4.22
CA SER A 165 -4.60 -30.05 -2.79
C SER A 165 -4.23 -28.60 -2.51
N PHE A 166 -3.71 -27.88 -3.51
CA PHE A 166 -3.43 -26.45 -3.41
C PHE A 166 -4.71 -25.61 -3.42
N LYS A 167 -5.67 -25.92 -4.31
CA LYS A 167 -6.93 -25.15 -4.42
C LYS A 167 -7.71 -25.12 -3.10
N GLY A 168 -8.23 -23.95 -2.74
CA GLY A 168 -9.00 -23.73 -1.53
C GLY A 168 -8.22 -23.98 -0.23
N GLY A 169 -6.90 -24.13 -0.30
CA GLY A 169 -6.04 -24.23 0.87
C GLY A 169 -6.09 -22.96 1.72
N ALA A 170 -5.75 -23.10 3.01
CA ALA A 170 -5.59 -21.94 3.89
C ALA A 170 -4.45 -21.03 3.41
N ALA A 171 -4.47 -19.78 3.87
CA ALA A 171 -3.37 -18.85 3.63
C ALA A 171 -2.04 -19.44 4.14
N ILE A 172 -1.05 -19.49 3.26
CA ILE A 172 0.28 -20.01 3.58
C ILE A 172 1.13 -18.82 4.03
N THR A 173 1.56 -18.83 5.29
CA THR A 173 2.50 -17.83 5.81
C THR A 173 3.88 -18.07 5.23
N LEU A 174 4.46 -17.01 4.69
CA LEU A 174 5.75 -17.06 4.01
C LEU A 174 6.87 -16.76 5.02
N PRO A 175 8.07 -17.36 4.85
CA PRO A 175 9.09 -17.36 5.89
C PRO A 175 9.63 -15.97 6.24
N THR A 176 9.55 -15.01 5.32
CA THR A 176 10.09 -13.66 5.52
C THR A 176 9.18 -12.63 4.86
N ALA A 177 8.58 -11.78 5.67
CA ALA A 177 7.88 -10.60 5.18
C ALA A 177 8.90 -9.53 4.75
N PRO A 178 8.77 -8.95 3.55
CA PRO A 178 9.77 -8.02 3.03
C PRO A 178 9.75 -6.67 3.77
N ALA A 179 10.93 -6.23 4.20
CA ALA A 179 11.17 -4.85 4.58
C ALA A 179 10.89 -3.88 3.41
N ALA A 180 10.78 -2.59 3.70
CA ALA A 180 10.65 -1.55 2.68
C ALA A 180 11.83 -1.64 1.68
N GLY A 181 11.51 -1.68 0.39
CA GLY A 181 12.48 -1.82 -0.70
C GLY A 181 13.01 -3.25 -0.94
N ALA A 182 12.70 -4.22 -0.08
CA ALA A 182 13.21 -5.59 -0.18
C ALA A 182 12.39 -6.46 -1.13
N SER A 183 13.09 -7.39 -1.79
CA SER A 183 12.52 -8.38 -2.72
C SER A 183 12.64 -9.80 -2.16
N VAL A 184 11.63 -10.63 -2.42
CA VAL A 184 11.59 -12.04 -2.07
C VAL A 184 11.40 -12.86 -3.35
N PRO A 185 12.35 -13.75 -3.70
CA PRO A 185 12.22 -14.61 -4.87
C PRO A 185 11.32 -15.82 -4.55
N PHE A 186 10.53 -16.24 -5.54
CA PHE A 186 9.80 -17.50 -5.52
C PHE A 186 10.05 -18.27 -6.80
N ASN A 187 10.01 -19.60 -6.70
CA ASN A 187 9.99 -20.49 -7.85
C ASN A 187 8.80 -21.45 -7.73
N PHE A 188 8.02 -21.52 -8.79
CA PHE A 188 6.91 -22.46 -8.95
C PHE A 188 7.39 -23.55 -9.90
N ALA A 189 7.56 -24.76 -9.38
CA ALA A 189 7.86 -25.95 -10.17
C ALA A 189 6.57 -26.75 -10.33
N VAL A 190 6.07 -26.79 -11.57
CA VAL A 190 4.87 -27.55 -11.92
C VAL A 190 5.28 -28.76 -12.72
N THR A 191 4.86 -29.96 -12.29
CA THR A 191 5.21 -31.23 -12.93
C THR A 191 3.95 -31.95 -13.35
N LEU A 192 3.89 -32.40 -14.60
CA LEU A 192 2.84 -33.34 -15.02
C LEU A 192 3.23 -34.74 -14.54
N ASP A 193 2.34 -35.41 -13.82
CA ASP A 193 2.59 -36.74 -13.27
C ASP A 193 2.96 -37.74 -14.38
N SER A 194 4.00 -38.54 -14.15
CA SER A 194 4.50 -39.53 -15.12
C SER A 194 3.48 -40.60 -15.55
N SER A 195 2.44 -40.82 -14.73
CA SER A 195 1.32 -41.72 -15.03
C SER A 195 0.23 -41.09 -15.91
N ALA A 196 0.35 -39.81 -16.28
CA ALA A 196 -0.62 -39.14 -17.14
C ALA A 196 -0.62 -39.77 -18.55
N GLY A 197 -1.70 -40.48 -18.88
CA GLY A 197 -1.88 -41.10 -20.19
C GLY A 197 -2.48 -40.17 -21.24
N ASN A 198 -2.84 -40.75 -22.39
CA ASN A 198 -3.34 -40.01 -23.57
C ASN A 198 -4.60 -39.17 -23.30
N THR A 199 -5.40 -39.53 -22.30
CA THR A 199 -6.62 -38.79 -21.91
C THR A 199 -6.33 -37.43 -21.28
N TYR A 200 -5.08 -37.15 -20.89
CA TYR A 200 -4.67 -35.86 -20.33
C TYR A 200 -4.01 -34.92 -21.35
N GLN A 201 -3.77 -35.39 -22.57
CA GLN A 201 -3.12 -34.59 -23.61
C GLN A 201 -3.93 -33.35 -23.95
N GLY A 202 -3.26 -32.23 -24.24
CA GLY A 202 -3.93 -31.01 -24.67
C GLY A 202 -4.91 -30.45 -23.63
N LEU A 203 -4.74 -30.77 -22.34
CA LEU A 203 -5.47 -30.15 -21.25
C LEU A 203 -4.57 -29.14 -20.53
N ALA A 204 -5.17 -28.12 -19.93
CA ALA A 204 -4.52 -27.12 -19.09
C ALA A 204 -5.25 -27.00 -17.74
N ALA A 205 -4.53 -26.60 -16.70
CA ALA A 205 -5.10 -26.31 -15.39
C ALA A 205 -4.74 -24.88 -14.96
N SER A 206 -5.63 -24.26 -14.20
CA SER A 206 -5.43 -22.93 -13.62
C SER A 206 -5.95 -22.89 -12.18
N VAL A 207 -5.19 -22.26 -11.30
CA VAL A 207 -5.59 -21.96 -9.92
C VAL A 207 -5.27 -20.48 -9.67
N PRO A 208 -6.26 -19.62 -9.40
CA PRO A 208 -5.95 -18.24 -9.01
C PRO A 208 -5.25 -18.23 -7.65
N MET A 209 -4.52 -17.17 -7.34
CA MET A 209 -3.87 -17.00 -6.04
C MET A 209 -3.71 -15.53 -5.70
N THR A 210 -3.66 -15.24 -4.41
CA THR A 210 -3.54 -13.86 -3.90
C THR A 210 -2.38 -13.77 -2.93
N TRP A 211 -1.49 -12.80 -3.17
CA TRP A 211 -0.44 -12.40 -2.25
C TRP A 211 -0.95 -11.27 -1.35
N THR A 212 -0.62 -11.32 -0.06
CA THR A 212 -1.04 -10.28 0.90
C THR A 212 0.12 -9.84 1.78
N PHE A 213 0.34 -8.53 1.88
CA PHE A 213 1.14 -7.93 2.95
C PHE A 213 0.22 -7.32 4.01
N THR A 214 0.65 -7.37 5.26
CA THR A 214 0.10 -6.55 6.36
C THR A 214 1.24 -5.86 7.09
N ALA A 215 1.01 -4.69 7.69
CA ALA A 215 1.94 -4.01 8.61
C ALA A 215 1.38 -4.11 10.03
#